data_AF-A0A3B3ZTQ8-F1
#
_entry.id   AF-A0A3B3ZTQ8-F1
#
_cell.length_a   1.000
_cell.length_b   1.000
_cell.length_c   1.000
_cell.angle_alpha   90.00
_cell.angle_beta   90.00
_cell.angle_gamma   90.00
#
_symmetry.space_group_name_H-M   'P 1'
#
loop_
_entity.id
_entity.type
_entity.pdbx_description
1 polymer ?
#
loop_
_entity_poly.entity_id
_entity_poly.type
_entity_poly.pdbx_seq_one_letter_code
_entity_poly.pdbx_strand_id
1 'polypeptide(L)'
;MALTINISFSVAGFGVDPALRINVFDELTLGQGLDGVTQVQGFHSESRAFHFQGTITHHAMSMIQKLRGKNEFTVLATVKQDHLNSGVILSIHHQENR
;
A
#
# COMPACT_ATOMS: atom_id res chain seq x y z
N MET A 1 5.75 -35.82 19.97
CA MET A 1 5.01 -34.74 19.30
C MET A 1 5.44 -33.43 19.96
N ALA A 2 6.32 -32.66 19.33
CA ALA A 2 6.88 -31.44 19.92
C ALA A 2 6.06 -30.24 19.44
N LEU A 3 5.46 -29.50 20.37
CA LEU A 3 4.78 -28.24 20.11
C LEU A 3 5.82 -27.12 20.20
N THR A 4 6.27 -26.61 19.06
CA THR A 4 7.15 -25.45 19.01
C THR A 4 6.30 -24.18 19.02
N ILE A 5 6.28 -23.47 20.15
CA ILE A 5 5.68 -22.13 20.24
C ILE A 5 6.67 -21.15 19.60
N ASN A 6 6.35 -20.68 18.40
CA ASN A 6 7.15 -19.68 17.70
C ASN A 6 6.75 -18.30 18.21
N ILE A 7 7.46 -17.80 19.23
CA ILE A 7 7.29 -16.42 19.69
C ILE A 7 7.96 -15.52 18.65
N SER A 8 7.17 -15.05 17.70
CA SER A 8 7.61 -14.03 16.75
C SER A 8 7.78 -12.72 17.52
N PHE A 9 9.01 -12.38 17.87
CA PHE A 9 9.34 -11.01 18.28
C PHE A 9 9.01 -10.10 17.10
N SER A 10 7.93 -9.32 17.22
CA SER A 10 7.72 -8.19 16.33
C SER A 10 8.89 -7.25 16.58
N VAL A 11 9.87 -7.24 15.67
CA VAL A 11 10.90 -6.20 15.67
C VAL A 11 10.14 -4.90 15.51
N ALA A 12 10.10 -4.10 16.58
CA ALA A 12 9.68 -2.72 16.52
C ALA A 12 10.72 -1.97 15.68
N GLY A 13 10.67 -2.15 14.36
CA GLY A 13 11.38 -1.31 13.42
C GLY A 13 10.97 0.13 13.70
N PHE A 14 11.98 1.02 13.76
CA PHE A 14 11.86 2.46 14.02
C PHE A 14 10.41 2.96 14.06
N GLY A 15 9.91 3.21 15.28
CA GLY A 15 8.51 3.40 15.59
C GLY A 15 7.88 4.60 14.89
N VAL A 16 7.42 4.40 13.64
CA VAL A 16 6.51 5.32 12.98
C VAL A 16 5.19 5.26 13.74
N ASP A 17 4.79 6.38 14.34
CA ASP A 17 3.48 6.55 14.98
C ASP A 17 2.37 6.01 14.05
N PRO A 18 1.60 5.00 14.50
CA PRO A 18 0.50 4.45 13.72
C PRO A 18 -0.48 5.51 13.20
N ALA A 19 -0.66 6.63 13.91
CA ALA A 19 -1.51 7.74 13.48
C ALA A 19 -0.94 8.51 12.27
N LEU A 20 0.37 8.42 12.03
CA LEU A 20 1.04 9.02 10.88
C LEU A 20 1.13 8.08 9.68
N ARG A 21 0.75 6.81 9.85
CA ARG A 21 0.76 5.82 8.76
C ARG A 21 -0.47 6.01 7.89
N ILE A 22 -0.25 6.00 6.59
CA ILE A 22 -1.32 6.01 5.59
C ILE A 22 -1.35 4.64 4.95
N ASN A 23 -2.46 3.92 5.13
CA ASN A 23 -2.70 2.69 4.39
C ASN A 23 -3.35 3.03 3.05
N VAL A 24 -2.55 2.97 1.97
CA VAL A 24 -3.00 3.32 0.61
C VAL A 24 -4.21 2.50 0.17
N PHE A 25 -4.34 1.24 0.62
CA PHE A 25 -5.48 0.40 0.25
C PHE A 25 -6.79 0.89 0.83
N ASP A 26 -6.76 1.44 2.06
CA ASP A 26 -7.93 2.00 2.72
C ASP A 26 -8.31 3.34 2.08
N GLU A 27 -7.31 4.17 1.75
CA GLU A 27 -7.52 5.46 1.06
C GLU A 27 -8.12 5.30 -0.34
N LEU A 28 -7.68 4.27 -1.07
CA LEU A 28 -8.20 3.94 -2.40
C LEU A 28 -9.47 3.09 -2.36
N THR A 29 -9.98 2.75 -1.17
CA THR A 29 -11.17 1.92 -0.97
C THR A 29 -11.15 0.57 -1.71
N LEU A 30 -9.97 0.00 -1.97
CA LEU A 30 -9.82 -1.20 -2.80
C LEU A 30 -10.55 -2.43 -2.23
N GLY A 31 -10.82 -2.44 -0.92
CA GLY A 31 -11.61 -3.47 -0.26
C GLY A 31 -13.10 -3.47 -0.58
N GLN A 32 -13.64 -2.41 -1.21
CA GLN A 32 -15.06 -2.30 -1.58
C GLN A 32 -15.37 -2.86 -2.98
N GLY A 33 -14.34 -3.34 -3.68
CA GLY A 33 -14.45 -3.78 -5.07
C GLY A 33 -14.29 -2.61 -6.03
N LEU A 34 -13.16 -2.57 -6.73
CA LEU A 34 -12.91 -1.64 -7.82
C LEU A 34 -12.81 -2.46 -9.11
N ASP A 35 -13.44 -2.00 -10.19
CA ASP A 35 -13.38 -2.69 -11.47
C ASP A 35 -11.92 -2.89 -11.91
N GLY A 36 -11.59 -4.13 -12.30
CA GLY A 36 -10.21 -4.51 -12.63
C GLY A 36 -9.29 -4.75 -11.42
N VAL A 37 -9.77 -4.66 -10.18
CA VAL A 37 -9.02 -5.01 -8.97
C VAL A 37 -9.60 -6.24 -8.29
N THR A 38 -8.75 -7.22 -7.97
CA THR A 38 -9.15 -8.39 -7.19
C THR A 38 -8.30 -8.48 -5.92
N GLN A 39 -8.95 -8.63 -4.77
CA GLN A 39 -8.24 -8.90 -3.51
C GLN A 39 -7.68 -10.33 -3.52
N VAL A 40 -6.41 -10.48 -3.16
CA VAL A 40 -5.69 -11.77 -3.09
C VAL A 40 -4.90 -11.87 -1.79
N GLN A 41 -4.39 -13.07 -1.49
CA GLN A 41 -3.48 -13.28 -0.36
C GLN A 41 -2.20 -12.46 -0.55
N GLY A 42 -1.81 -11.70 0.47
CA GLY A 42 -0.56 -10.96 0.49
C GLY A 42 0.66 -11.85 0.72
N PHE A 43 1.85 -11.29 0.54
CA PHE A 43 3.12 -12.01 0.74
C PHE A 43 3.28 -12.56 2.16
N HIS A 44 2.69 -11.89 3.16
CA HIS A 44 2.59 -12.38 4.53
C HIS A 44 1.19 -13.00 4.73
N SER A 45 1.11 -14.08 5.49
CA SER A 45 -0.13 -14.86 5.69
C SER A 45 -1.29 -14.04 6.23
N GLU A 46 -1.00 -12.97 6.98
CA GLU A 46 -2.01 -12.09 7.57
C GLU A 46 -2.27 -10.81 6.76
N SER A 47 -1.53 -10.59 5.66
CA SER A 47 -1.69 -9.40 4.83
C SER A 47 -2.60 -9.64 3.64
N ARG A 48 -3.37 -8.60 3.28
CA ARG A 48 -4.14 -8.55 2.03
C ARG A 48 -3.28 -7.91 0.95
N ALA A 49 -3.42 -8.38 -0.27
CA ALA A 49 -2.86 -7.75 -1.47
C ALA A 49 -3.94 -7.55 -2.53
N PHE A 50 -3.63 -6.76 -3.55
CA PHE A 50 -4.55 -6.44 -4.63
C PHE A 50 -3.86 -6.72 -5.96
N HIS A 51 -4.54 -7.50 -6.80
CA HIS A 51 -4.12 -7.78 -8.16
C HIS A 51 -4.88 -6.85 -9.11
N PHE A 52 -4.12 -6.07 -9.89
CA PHE A 52 -4.64 -5.06 -10.81
C PHE A 52 -4.60 -5.61 -12.24
N GLN A 53 -5.76 -5.65 -12.90
CA GLN A 53 -5.91 -6.05 -14.30
C GLN A 53 -6.09 -4.78 -15.15
N GLY A 54 -5.06 -4.44 -15.92
CA GLY A 54 -5.04 -3.22 -16.76
C GLY A 54 -4.62 -1.96 -16.01
N THR A 55 -4.76 -0.81 -16.66
CA THR A 55 -4.43 0.50 -16.07
C THR A 55 -5.61 1.01 -15.26
N ILE A 56 -5.38 1.25 -13.96
CA ILE A 56 -6.40 1.76 -13.06
C ILE A 56 -6.00 3.15 -12.61
N THR A 57 -6.85 4.12 -12.93
CA THR A 57 -6.70 5.50 -12.45
C THR A 57 -7.60 5.67 -11.24
N HIS A 58 -7.01 5.92 -10.08
CA HIS A 58 -7.77 6.24 -8.88
C HIS A 58 -7.12 7.40 -8.13
N HIS A 59 -7.94 8.34 -7.68
CA HIS A 59 -7.48 9.57 -7.07
C HIS A 59 -7.53 9.46 -5.54
N ALA A 60 -6.38 9.24 -4.90
CA ALA A 60 -6.25 9.25 -3.44
C ALA A 60 -6.20 10.70 -2.89
N MET A 61 -7.26 11.49 -3.13
CA MET A 61 -7.32 12.90 -2.70
C MET A 61 -7.14 13.07 -1.18
N SER A 62 -7.61 12.12 -0.39
CA SER A 62 -7.42 12.06 1.06
C SER A 62 -5.95 11.85 1.44
N MET A 63 -5.22 10.98 0.73
CA MET A 63 -3.78 10.77 0.93
C MET A 63 -2.99 12.05 0.63
N ILE A 64 -3.32 12.77 -0.45
CA ILE A 64 -2.66 14.03 -0.80
C ILE A 64 -2.87 15.08 0.31
N GLN A 65 -4.05 15.14 0.94
CA GLN A 65 -4.30 16.03 2.07
C GLN A 65 -3.44 15.67 3.28
N LYS A 66 -3.25 14.38 3.58
CA LYS A 66 -2.40 13.92 4.69
C LYS A 66 -0.91 14.21 4.46
N LEU A 67 -0.48 14.24 3.20
CA LEU A 67 0.89 14.62 2.82
C LEU A 67 1.08 16.15 2.75
N ARG A 68 0.02 16.95 2.78
CA ARG A 68 0.12 18.42 2.70
C ARG A 68 0.90 18.97 3.89
N GLY A 69 1.92 19.78 3.61
CA GLY A 69 2.78 20.37 4.65
C GLY A 69 3.79 19.40 5.26
N LYS A 70 3.90 18.16 4.74
CA LYS A 70 5.00 17.24 5.06
C LYS A 70 6.11 17.44 4.03
N ASN A 71 7.33 17.64 4.53
CA ASN A 71 8.51 17.81 3.67
C ASN A 71 9.15 16.47 3.30
N GLU A 72 8.91 15.43 4.10
CA GLU A 72 9.49 14.11 3.95
C GLU A 72 8.46 13.05 4.29
N PHE A 73 8.52 11.92 3.57
CA PHE A 73 7.72 10.74 3.83
C PHE A 73 8.47 9.48 3.41
N THR A 74 8.06 8.34 3.97
CA THR A 74 8.60 7.03 3.62
C THR A 74 7.50 6.18 3.01
N VAL A 75 7.79 5.53 1.88
CA VAL A 75 6.88 4.57 1.23
C VAL A 75 7.36 3.16 1.52
N LEU A 76 6.47 2.31 2.03
CA LEU A 76 6.69 0.88 2.17
C LEU A 76 5.72 0.17 1.23
N ALA A 77 6.27 -0.65 0.32
CA ALA A 77 5.48 -1.41 -0.64
C ALA A 77 6.04 -2.82 -0.82
N THR A 78 5.14 -3.79 -0.99
CA THR A 78 5.48 -5.15 -1.43
C THR A 78 4.81 -5.35 -2.78
N VAL A 79 5.62 -5.56 -3.83
CA VAL A 79 5.14 -5.66 -5.21
C VAL A 79 5.55 -7.02 -5.77
N LYS A 80 4.57 -7.74 -6.32
CA LYS A 80 4.80 -8.90 -7.17
C LYS A 80 4.51 -8.46 -8.61
N GLN A 81 5.53 -8.52 -9.46
CA GLN A 81 5.44 -8.11 -10.86
C GLN A 81 6.08 -9.18 -11.74
N ASP A 82 5.48 -9.41 -12.91
CA ASP A 82 6.05 -10.31 -13.90
C ASP A 82 7.38 -9.78 -14.44
N HIS A 83 8.26 -10.72 -14.81
CA HIS A 83 9.57 -10.38 -15.36
C HIS A 83 9.44 -9.52 -16.61
N LEU A 84 10.40 -8.59 -16.79
CA LEU A 84 10.53 -7.74 -17.99
C LEU A 84 9.36 -6.78 -18.25
N ASN A 85 8.54 -6.50 -17.24
CA ASN A 85 7.55 -5.42 -17.29
C ASN A 85 8.05 -4.17 -16.57
N SER A 86 7.45 -3.01 -16.85
CA SER A 86 7.62 -1.78 -16.06
C SER A 86 6.28 -1.36 -15.48
N GLY A 87 6.29 -0.87 -14.25
CA GLY A 87 5.09 -0.44 -13.54
C GLY A 87 5.38 0.78 -12.66
N VAL A 88 4.36 1.60 -12.43
CA VAL A 88 4.43 2.75 -11.53
C VAL A 88 3.80 2.36 -10.20
N ILE A 89 4.58 2.45 -9.10
CA ILE A 89 4.09 2.14 -7.74
C ILE A 89 3.36 3.34 -7.13
N LEU A 90 3.90 4.54 -7.33
CA LEU A 90 3.32 5.80 -6.85
C LEU A 90 3.68 6.90 -7.84
N SER A 91 2.68 7.66 -8.26
CA SER A 91 2.89 8.93 -8.98
C SER A 91 2.14 10.05 -8.25
N ILE A 92 2.83 11.16 -8.01
CA ILE A 92 2.24 12.36 -7.42
C ILE A 92 2.31 13.45 -8.49
N HIS A 93 1.15 13.81 -9.04
CA HIS A 93 1.03 14.90 -9.99
C HIS A 93 0.41 16.12 -9.29
N HIS A 94 1.11 17.26 -9.33
CA HIS A 94 0.52 18.55 -8.98
C HIS A 94 -0.27 19.04 -10.20
N GLN A 95 -1.59 19.15 -10.11
CA GLN A 95 -2.34 19.84 -11.15
C GLN A 95 -2.14 21.34 -10.98
N GLU A 96 -1.40 21.94 -11.91
CA GLU A 96 -1.33 23.38 -12.05
C GLU A 96 -2.65 23.88 -12.63
N ASN A 97 -3.50 24.47 -11.79
CA ASN A 97 -4.67 25.21 -12.28
C ASN A 97 -4.16 26.46 -12.99
N ARG A 98 -4.24 26.48 -14.32
CA ARG A 98 -4.15 27.70 -15.12
C ARG A 98 -5.45 28.47 -15.09
#